data_AF-A0A6B2NMY7-F1
#
_entry.id   AF-A0A6B2NMY7-F1
#
_cell.length_a   1.000
_cell.length_b   1.000
_cell.length_c   1.000
_cell.angle_alpha   90.00
_cell.angle_beta   90.00
_cell.angle_gamma   90.00
#
_symmetry.space_group_name_H-M   'P 1'
#
loop_
_entity.id
_entity.type
_entity.pdbx_description
1 polymer ?
#
loop_
_entity_poly.entity_id
_entity_poly.type
_entity_poly.pdbx_seq_one_letter_code
_entity_poly.pdbx_strand_id
1 'polypeptide(L)'
;MTDRIEIKAALAVNDAGEITGLAWPFGSPDRVGDVIEKGAFTAPGTLPMLFAHDQAQVIGVWDEIAETPEGLTVKGRLLVDDLERAREVRAMIRSKAVSGLSIGFVTKKAQRHAKGRTITAAELHEISVVAVPAHPGAQIISIKSDAPQTPKPLKETPEVENEEIETEKKAATPANDTPQVPQIDTKAFNDIKARLDRLEAKGNRPQITGPASPVMGAEEVKAFTHYLSTGEKKSLTTASDTDNHILAPEDVSGEFIRNLVEYSPIRGIADVRTTGAANIILPKRTGITNAAWVGETDARTGSEPTFAQSAIATKEIATFVDISLQLAEDSANVLSEVNLALAEDFGQKENVSFVSGNTALEPAGFMVNANIAETVAAATAAISPDELIALMYALPATYRNAGTWVMNGQTLAALRTLKDGHGNYLWQPSYQAGQPETILGRPVVEAVDMADIGANAEPIIFGDFKRGYRIYDRLSLAVLADPYTQRANGLMRYHARRRVGAGVVRPDAFRKLKMAA
;
A
#
# COMPACT_ATOMS: atom_id res chain seq x y z
N MET A 1 0.25 35.23 41.64
CA MET A 1 -0.11 35.11 40.21
C MET A 1 1.14 35.45 39.45
N THR A 2 1.82 34.44 38.92
CA THR A 2 3.10 34.62 38.23
C THR A 2 2.80 34.43 36.75
N ASP A 3 2.89 35.52 35.99
CA ASP A 3 2.56 35.58 34.57
C ASP A 3 3.42 34.59 33.79
N ARG A 4 2.74 33.56 33.26
CA ARG A 4 3.31 32.63 32.28
C ARG A 4 3.35 33.35 30.93
N ILE A 5 4.53 33.78 30.54
CA ILE A 5 4.82 34.21 29.16
C ILE A 5 4.77 32.94 28.29
N GLU A 6 3.61 32.64 27.69
CA GLU A 6 3.48 31.61 26.67
C GLU A 6 3.99 32.14 25.32
N ILE A 7 5.26 31.87 25.01
CA ILE A 7 5.78 32.03 23.65
C ILE A 7 5.20 30.89 22.81
N LYS A 8 4.16 31.17 22.03
CA LYS A 8 3.65 30.25 20.99
C LYS A 8 4.73 30.09 19.90
N ALA A 9 5.68 29.18 20.10
CA ALA A 9 6.54 28.70 19.02
C ALA A 9 5.67 27.88 18.04
N ALA A 10 5.27 28.51 16.94
CA ALA A 10 4.72 27.82 15.79
C ALA A 10 5.89 27.12 15.08
N LEU A 11 5.85 25.79 14.96
CA LEU A 11 6.71 25.08 14.03
C LEU A 11 6.29 25.54 12.62
N ALA A 12 7.14 26.32 11.96
CA ALA A 12 6.85 26.83 10.63
C ALA A 12 7.80 26.15 9.62
N VAL A 13 7.30 25.11 8.95
CA VAL A 13 7.88 24.69 7.65
C VAL A 13 7.45 25.74 6.64
N ASN A 14 8.42 26.40 6.00
CA ASN A 14 8.14 27.42 4.99
C ASN A 14 7.44 26.80 3.75
N ASP A 15 6.96 27.63 2.82
CA ASP A 15 6.33 27.12 1.61
C ASP A 15 7.29 26.36 0.69
N ALA A 16 8.60 26.62 0.81
CA ALA A 16 9.68 25.93 0.11
C ALA A 16 10.04 24.54 0.69
N GLY A 17 9.41 24.10 1.78
CA GLY A 17 9.63 22.76 2.36
C GLY A 17 10.90 22.62 3.22
N GLU A 18 11.56 23.72 3.61
CA GLU A 18 12.77 23.67 4.45
C GLU A 18 12.44 23.27 5.89
N ILE A 19 13.30 22.42 6.45
CA ILE A 19 13.14 21.85 7.79
C ILE A 19 14.48 21.82 8.53
N THR A 20 14.44 22.24 9.79
CA THR A 20 15.58 22.17 10.70
C THR A 20 15.16 21.49 12.00
N GLY A 21 16.04 20.69 12.57
CA GLY A 21 15.74 19.96 13.79
C GLY A 21 16.96 19.44 14.52
N LEU A 22 16.70 18.97 15.74
CA LEU A 22 17.66 18.27 16.57
C LEU A 22 17.35 16.77 16.45
N ALA A 23 18.19 16.05 15.73
CA ALA A 23 18.03 14.62 15.48
C ALA A 23 18.39 13.77 16.71
N TRP A 24 19.34 14.23 17.53
CA TRP A 24 19.68 13.59 18.81
C TRP A 24 20.31 14.59 19.79
N PRO A 25 19.71 14.85 20.96
CA PRO A 25 20.34 15.69 21.99
C PRO A 25 21.46 14.95 22.73
N PHE A 26 22.54 15.65 23.06
CA PHE A 26 23.61 15.08 23.88
C PHE A 26 23.35 15.29 25.38
N GLY A 27 23.80 14.35 26.20
CA GLY A 27 23.77 14.46 27.67
C GLY A 27 22.48 13.99 28.35
N SER A 28 21.46 13.56 27.62
CA SER A 28 20.25 12.90 28.17
C SER A 28 20.05 11.49 27.61
N PRO A 29 19.55 10.53 28.42
CA PRO A 29 19.21 9.21 27.92
C PRO A 29 17.90 9.22 27.13
N ASP A 30 17.81 8.34 26.14
CA ASP A 30 16.57 8.06 25.44
C ASP A 30 15.57 7.24 26.30
N ARG A 31 14.45 6.81 25.69
CA ARG A 31 13.41 6.05 26.39
C ARG A 31 13.87 4.67 26.89
N VAL A 32 14.93 4.09 26.32
CA VAL A 32 15.49 2.78 26.74
C VAL A 32 16.76 2.91 27.57
N GLY A 33 17.24 4.14 27.78
CA GLY A 33 18.39 4.46 28.62
C GLY A 33 19.69 4.66 27.85
N ASP A 34 19.66 4.69 26.52
CA ASP A 34 20.86 4.87 25.69
C ASP A 34 21.26 6.34 25.65
N VAL A 35 22.56 6.61 25.79
CA VAL A 35 23.18 7.93 25.70
C VAL A 35 24.22 7.90 24.59
N ILE A 36 24.17 8.84 23.66
CA ILE A 36 25.20 9.03 22.63
C ILE A 36 26.04 10.24 23.02
N GLU A 37 27.37 10.10 23.02
CA GLU A 37 28.29 11.19 23.33
C GLU A 37 28.60 12.04 22.10
N LYS A 38 29.00 13.30 22.34
CA LYS A 38 29.54 14.16 21.31
C LYS A 38 30.83 13.56 20.73
N GLY A 39 30.97 13.59 19.43
CA GLY A 39 32.06 12.99 18.66
C GLY A 39 31.80 11.53 18.27
N ALA A 40 30.63 10.99 18.60
CA ALA A 40 30.32 9.60 18.29
C ALA A 40 29.87 9.40 16.84
N PHE A 41 29.27 10.39 16.17
CA PHE A 41 28.69 10.18 14.85
C PHE A 41 29.73 10.29 13.72
N THR A 42 29.77 9.28 12.87
CA THR A 42 30.26 9.41 11.50
C THR A 42 29.03 9.53 10.59
N ALA A 43 28.81 10.70 10.01
CA ALA A 43 27.68 10.99 9.12
C ALA A 43 28.17 11.27 7.69
N PRO A 44 27.45 10.79 6.66
CA PRO A 44 27.72 11.19 5.29
C PRO A 44 27.29 12.65 5.05
N GLY A 45 27.83 13.28 4.01
CA GLY A 45 27.57 14.70 3.71
C GLY A 45 26.11 15.02 3.41
N THR A 46 25.35 14.05 2.89
CA THR A 46 23.90 14.14 2.66
C THR A 46 23.23 12.83 3.04
N LEU A 47 21.99 12.89 3.53
CA LEU A 47 21.16 11.71 3.82
C LEU A 47 19.75 11.86 3.24
N PRO A 48 19.11 10.77 2.79
CA PRO A 48 17.70 10.80 2.49
C PRO A 48 16.89 11.08 3.76
N MET A 49 15.87 11.93 3.63
CA MET A 49 14.88 12.16 4.67
C MET A 49 13.75 11.17 4.47
N LEU A 50 13.60 10.24 5.42
CA LEU A 50 12.56 9.21 5.38
C LEU A 50 11.37 9.59 6.25
N PHE A 51 10.21 8.98 5.98
CA PHE A 51 9.07 8.99 6.88
C PHE A 51 8.95 7.64 7.60
N ALA A 52 8.81 7.67 8.93
CA ALA A 52 8.52 6.49 9.74
C ALA A 52 9.48 5.28 9.58
N HIS A 53 10.77 5.53 9.29
CA HIS A 53 11.80 4.50 9.07
C HIS A 53 11.57 3.59 7.85
N ASP A 54 10.71 4.01 6.92
CA ASP A 54 10.44 3.26 5.71
C ASP A 54 11.32 3.75 4.56
N GLN A 55 12.20 2.86 4.06
CA GLN A 55 13.11 3.16 2.95
C GLN A 55 12.35 3.41 1.62
N ALA A 56 11.10 2.97 1.51
CA ALA A 56 10.25 3.29 0.38
C ALA A 56 9.61 4.69 0.47
N GLN A 57 9.67 5.34 1.64
CA GLN A 57 9.06 6.66 1.88
C GLN A 57 10.12 7.75 2.03
N VAL A 58 10.88 7.98 0.96
CA VAL A 58 11.77 9.14 0.84
C VAL A 58 10.92 10.38 0.59
N ILE A 59 11.01 11.38 1.49
CA ILE A 59 10.20 12.60 1.46
C ILE A 59 11.02 13.87 1.26
N GLY A 60 12.34 13.75 1.27
CA GLY A 60 13.25 14.89 1.24
C GLY A 60 14.71 14.49 1.30
N VAL A 61 15.57 15.49 1.48
CA VAL A 61 17.01 15.31 1.66
C VAL A 61 17.47 16.16 2.84
N TRP A 62 18.33 15.59 3.68
CA TRP A 62 19.12 16.30 4.67
C TRP A 62 20.40 16.82 4.00
N ASP A 63 20.50 18.14 3.88
CA ASP A 63 21.60 18.84 3.21
C ASP A 63 22.76 19.16 4.19
N GLU A 64 22.45 19.37 5.47
CA GLU A 64 23.44 19.65 6.52
C GLU A 64 23.21 18.74 7.72
N ILE A 65 24.24 18.03 8.16
CA ILE A 65 24.25 17.21 9.37
C ILE A 65 25.48 17.61 10.18
N ALA A 66 25.28 18.17 11.37
CA ALA A 66 26.37 18.69 12.19
C ALA A 66 26.16 18.40 13.67
N GLU A 67 27.24 17.98 14.34
CA GLU A 67 27.26 17.90 15.80
C GLU A 67 27.50 19.28 16.43
N THR A 68 26.57 19.72 17.25
CA THR A 68 26.66 20.96 18.04
C THR A 68 26.82 20.62 19.53
N PRO A 69 27.09 21.60 20.42
CA PRO A 69 27.08 21.35 21.85
C PRO A 69 25.74 20.82 22.38
N GLU A 70 24.62 21.13 21.71
CA GLU A 70 23.27 20.73 22.10
C GLU A 70 22.91 19.31 21.62
N GLY A 71 23.53 18.85 20.53
CA GLY A 71 23.27 17.55 19.93
C GLY A 71 23.56 17.50 18.42
N LEU A 72 23.15 16.40 17.78
CA LEU A 72 23.17 16.24 16.34
C LEU A 72 22.06 17.09 15.71
N THR A 73 22.43 18.18 15.06
CA THR A 73 21.52 19.08 14.35
C THR A 73 21.48 18.77 12.87
N VAL A 74 20.32 18.95 12.26
CA VAL A 74 20.08 18.67 10.85
C VAL A 74 19.31 19.80 10.18
N LYS A 75 19.66 20.07 8.93
CA LYS A 75 18.88 20.92 8.02
C LYS A 75 18.69 20.22 6.69
N GLY A 76 17.50 20.38 6.12
CA GLY A 76 17.15 19.75 4.87
C GLY A 76 15.91 20.36 4.27
N ARG A 77 15.43 19.75 3.18
CA ARG A 77 14.22 20.15 2.47
C ARG A 77 13.36 18.96 2.12
N LEU A 78 12.05 19.13 2.31
CA LEU A 78 11.01 18.25 1.81
C LEU A 78 10.83 18.54 0.31
N LEU A 79 10.72 17.49 -0.51
CA LEU A 79 10.48 17.62 -1.95
C LEU A 79 8.98 17.83 -2.23
N VAL A 80 8.43 18.94 -1.72
CA VAL A 80 6.98 19.21 -1.68
C VAL A 80 6.37 19.44 -3.06
N ASP A 81 7.17 19.90 -4.03
CA ASP A 81 6.70 20.13 -5.40
C ASP A 81 6.67 18.82 -6.20
N ASP A 82 7.68 17.97 -5.98
CA ASP A 82 7.88 16.73 -6.76
C ASP A 82 7.14 15.52 -6.17
N LEU A 83 6.97 15.44 -4.84
CA LEU A 83 6.45 14.27 -4.16
C LEU A 83 5.17 14.58 -3.37
N GLU A 84 4.10 13.85 -3.67
CA GLU A 84 2.84 13.93 -2.93
C GLU A 84 3.02 13.57 -1.45
N ARG A 85 3.80 12.52 -1.15
CA ARG A 85 4.09 12.11 0.22
C ARG A 85 4.79 13.21 1.03
N ALA A 86 5.65 14.01 0.39
CA ALA A 86 6.29 15.16 1.05
C ALA A 86 5.27 16.26 1.39
N ARG A 87 4.24 16.47 0.56
CA ARG A 87 3.13 17.40 0.86
C ARG A 87 2.29 16.95 2.04
N GLU A 88 1.94 15.67 2.10
CA GLU A 88 1.21 15.09 3.23
C GLU A 88 2.00 15.20 4.53
N VAL A 89 3.29 14.84 4.50
CA VAL A 89 4.16 14.93 5.68
C VAL A 89 4.34 16.38 6.11
N ARG A 90 4.47 17.34 5.18
CA ARG A 90 4.46 18.78 5.49
C ARG A 90 3.17 19.20 6.19
N ALA A 91 2.00 18.71 5.75
CA ALA A 91 0.73 18.99 6.42
C ALA A 91 0.68 18.39 7.84
N MET A 92 1.21 17.19 8.04
CA MET A 92 1.34 16.56 9.36
C MET A 92 2.31 17.30 10.29
N ILE A 93 3.40 17.83 9.77
CA ILE A 93 4.35 18.65 10.55
C ILE A 93 3.71 19.99 10.93
N ARG A 94 3.05 20.67 9.98
CA ARG A 94 2.35 21.95 10.24
C ARG A 94 1.24 21.82 11.28
N SER A 95 0.50 20.71 11.26
CA SER A 95 -0.54 20.41 12.25
C SER A 95 0.02 19.91 13.60
N LYS A 96 1.34 19.73 13.72
CA LYS A 96 2.03 19.12 14.88
C LYS A 96 1.61 17.68 15.17
N ALA A 97 0.97 17.00 14.21
CA ALA A 97 0.70 15.56 14.29
C ALA A 97 2.01 14.74 14.25
N VAL A 98 3.02 15.27 13.56
CA VAL A 98 4.35 14.68 13.46
C VAL A 98 5.41 15.76 13.70
N SER A 99 6.15 15.67 14.80
CA SER A 99 7.19 16.66 15.15
C SER A 99 8.51 16.05 15.62
N GLY A 100 8.60 14.71 15.67
CA GLY A 100 9.78 14.00 16.14
C GLY A 100 10.77 13.70 15.02
N LEU A 101 12.04 13.61 15.40
CA LEU A 101 13.10 13.03 14.58
C LEU A 101 13.62 11.76 15.23
N SER A 102 13.97 10.77 14.41
CA SER A 102 14.55 9.52 14.88
C SER A 102 15.68 9.12 13.96
N ILE A 103 16.74 8.57 14.55
CA ILE A 103 17.96 8.20 13.82
C ILE A 103 18.11 6.68 13.79
N GLY A 104 18.55 6.17 12.65
CA GLY A 104 19.03 4.80 12.50
C GLY A 104 20.54 4.81 12.35
N PHE A 105 21.23 4.01 13.15
CA PHE A 105 22.69 3.97 13.18
C PHE A 105 23.22 2.58 13.52
N VAL A 106 24.45 2.31 13.11
CA VAL A 106 25.20 1.10 13.51
C VAL A 106 26.16 1.47 14.63
N THR A 107 26.01 0.82 15.78
CA THR A 107 26.89 1.01 16.93
C THR A 107 28.27 0.39 16.65
N LYS A 108 29.35 1.18 16.71
CA LYS A 108 30.74 0.69 16.57
C LYS A 108 31.41 0.49 17.93
N LYS A 109 31.18 1.40 18.87
CA LYS A 109 31.73 1.32 20.24
C LYS A 109 30.70 1.80 21.26
N ALA A 110 30.44 0.96 22.26
CA ALA A 110 29.54 1.30 23.35
C ALA A 110 29.94 0.60 24.65
N GLN A 111 29.63 1.22 25.78
CA GLN A 111 29.76 0.67 27.12
C GLN A 111 28.36 0.46 27.71
N ARG A 112 28.05 -0.76 28.11
CA ARG A 112 26.75 -1.10 28.71
C ARG A 112 26.71 -0.74 30.20
N HIS A 113 25.55 -0.31 30.67
CA HIS A 113 25.24 -0.14 32.08
C HIS A 113 23.87 -0.76 32.41
N ALA A 114 23.43 -0.69 33.68
CA ALA A 114 22.22 -1.38 34.16
C ALA A 114 20.91 -0.94 33.48
N LYS A 115 20.89 0.25 32.88
CA LYS A 115 19.74 0.84 32.17
C LYS A 115 20.18 1.51 30.88
N GLY A 116 20.56 0.72 29.87
CA GLY A 116 20.99 1.19 28.55
C GLY A 116 22.49 1.10 28.30
N ARG A 117 22.97 1.83 27.29
CA ARG A 117 24.39 1.91 26.92
C ARG A 117 24.82 3.34 26.60
N THR A 118 26.08 3.63 26.91
CA THR A 118 26.77 4.84 26.46
C THR A 118 27.52 4.53 25.16
N ILE A 119 27.13 5.19 24.07
CA ILE A 119 27.68 5.00 22.74
C ILE A 119 28.71 6.10 22.45
N THR A 120 29.94 5.69 22.14
CA THR A 120 31.08 6.58 21.88
C THR A 120 31.53 6.55 20.43
N ALA A 121 31.03 5.61 19.62
CA ALA A 121 31.19 5.60 18.17
C ALA A 121 29.97 4.93 17.50
N ALA A 122 29.37 5.63 16.54
CA ALA A 122 28.21 5.22 15.76
C ALA A 122 28.33 5.71 14.31
N GLU A 123 27.94 4.85 13.37
CA GLU A 123 27.82 5.19 11.95
C GLU A 123 26.36 5.51 11.65
N LEU A 124 26.08 6.74 11.22
CA LEU A 124 24.72 7.21 10.96
C LEU A 124 24.25 6.74 9.58
N HIS A 125 23.12 6.04 9.54
CA HIS A 125 22.55 5.48 8.31
C HIS A 125 21.31 6.25 7.82
N GLU A 126 20.47 6.74 8.73
CA GLU A 126 19.23 7.40 8.36
C GLU A 126 18.77 8.40 9.43
N ILE A 127 17.97 9.37 8.98
CA ILE A 127 17.26 10.30 9.84
C ILE A 127 15.83 10.42 9.31
N SER A 128 14.88 9.94 10.11
CA SER A 128 13.47 9.85 9.78
C SER A 128 12.64 10.88 10.53
N VAL A 129 11.61 11.39 9.86
CA VAL A 129 10.53 12.16 10.46
C VAL A 129 9.51 11.17 11.05
N VAL A 130 9.23 11.28 12.36
CA VAL A 130 8.40 10.31 13.10
C VAL A 130 7.43 10.99 14.07
N ALA A 131 6.28 10.36 14.30
CA ALA A 131 5.30 10.86 15.27
C ALA A 131 5.81 10.75 16.72
N VAL A 132 6.50 9.65 17.04
CA VAL A 132 7.04 9.38 18.39
C VAL A 132 8.52 9.05 18.28
N PRO A 133 9.43 9.97 18.66
CA PRO A 133 10.85 9.73 18.59
C PRO A 133 11.33 8.82 19.73
N ALA A 134 12.38 8.03 19.45
CA ALA A 134 13.05 7.19 20.45
C ALA A 134 13.62 8.05 21.58
N HIS A 135 14.23 9.18 21.23
CA HIS A 135 14.67 10.19 22.18
C HIS A 135 13.63 11.33 22.27
N PRO A 136 13.01 11.62 23.44
CA PRO A 136 11.95 12.64 23.55
C PRO A 136 12.36 14.06 23.13
N GLY A 137 13.63 14.40 23.31
CA GLY A 137 14.23 15.68 22.89
C GLY A 137 14.63 15.76 21.41
N ALA A 138 14.48 14.68 20.62
CA ALA A 138 14.74 14.72 19.19
C ALA A 138 13.52 15.25 18.43
N GLN A 139 13.55 16.53 18.06
CA GLN A 139 12.39 17.24 17.50
C GLN A 139 12.77 18.17 16.35
N ILE A 140 11.79 18.44 15.51
CA ILE A 140 11.83 19.48 14.50
C ILE A 140 11.67 20.84 15.22
N ILE A 141 12.52 21.82 14.91
CA ILE A 141 12.62 23.09 15.66
C ILE A 141 12.13 24.28 14.82
N SER A 142 12.48 24.35 13.53
CA SER A 142 12.20 25.44 12.56
C SER A 142 12.70 26.86 12.91
N ILE A 143 13.54 27.48 12.06
CA ILE A 143 13.87 28.93 11.94
C ILE A 143 14.51 29.11 10.53
N LYS A 144 14.25 30.07 9.61
CA LYS A 144 13.69 31.44 9.60
C LYS A 144 13.09 31.73 8.21
N SER A 145 11.96 32.41 8.13
CA SER A 145 11.52 33.15 6.93
C SER A 145 12.02 34.59 7.02
N ASP A 146 12.72 35.09 6.01
CA ASP A 146 13.08 36.49 5.90
C ASP A 146 11.90 37.31 5.34
N ALA A 147 11.77 38.54 5.84
CA ALA A 147 10.80 39.60 5.52
C ALA A 147 9.34 39.51 6.08
N PRO A 148 8.90 40.50 6.90
CA PRO A 148 7.54 40.57 7.44
C PRO A 148 6.57 41.32 6.51
N GLN A 149 5.44 40.72 6.17
CA GLN A 149 4.24 41.45 5.76
C GLN A 149 3.27 41.57 6.93
N THR A 150 2.96 42.82 7.28
CA THR A 150 2.01 43.22 8.33
C THR A 150 0.57 42.74 8.04
N PRO A 151 -0.16 42.23 9.04
CA PRO A 151 -1.56 41.81 8.89
C PRO A 151 -2.53 43.00 8.94
N LYS A 152 -3.48 43.08 8.00
CA LYS A 152 -4.62 44.01 8.06
C LYS A 152 -5.79 43.37 8.85
N PRO A 153 -6.42 44.09 9.78
CA PRO A 153 -7.52 43.56 10.59
C PRO A 153 -8.89 43.63 9.87
N LEU A 154 -9.77 42.68 10.22
CA LEU A 154 -11.18 42.62 9.81
C LEU A 154 -11.97 43.83 10.34
N LYS A 155 -12.90 44.34 9.53
CA LYS A 155 -14.08 45.11 9.98
C LYS A 155 -15.31 44.69 9.18
N GLU A 156 -16.41 44.68 9.91
CA GLU A 156 -17.77 44.24 9.59
C GLU A 156 -18.48 45.16 8.55
N THR A 157 -19.49 44.58 7.88
CA THR A 157 -20.53 45.09 6.94
C THR A 157 -21.25 46.39 7.37
N PRO A 158 -21.96 47.18 6.51
CA PRO A 158 -22.96 46.79 5.46
C PRO A 158 -22.80 47.61 4.13
N GLU A 159 -23.51 47.46 3.00
CA GLU A 159 -24.94 47.46 2.64
C GLU A 159 -25.15 46.91 1.20
N VAL A 160 -26.42 46.69 0.86
CA VAL A 160 -27.00 46.08 -0.35
C VAL A 160 -27.13 47.11 -1.49
N GLU A 161 -26.87 46.73 -2.74
CA GLU A 161 -27.60 47.27 -3.91
C GLU A 161 -27.50 46.34 -5.14
N ASN A 162 -28.63 46.23 -5.84
CA ASN A 162 -28.92 45.38 -7.00
C ASN A 162 -28.37 46.00 -8.30
N GLU A 163 -28.12 45.20 -9.34
CA GLU A 163 -28.85 45.23 -10.62
C GLU A 163 -28.20 44.35 -11.69
N GLU A 164 -29.06 43.93 -12.61
CA GLU A 164 -28.96 42.89 -13.62
C GLU A 164 -28.01 43.24 -14.79
N ILE A 165 -27.72 42.27 -15.67
CA ILE A 165 -28.01 42.36 -17.13
C ILE A 165 -27.68 41.03 -17.82
N GLU A 166 -28.54 40.76 -18.79
CA GLU A 166 -28.81 39.56 -19.55
C GLU A 166 -27.75 39.15 -20.60
N THR A 167 -27.92 37.92 -21.08
CA THR A 167 -27.39 37.30 -22.30
C THR A 167 -27.67 38.07 -23.60
N GLU A 168 -26.75 38.06 -24.57
CA GLU A 168 -26.94 37.49 -25.95
C GLU A 168 -25.76 37.72 -26.94
N LYS A 169 -25.34 36.61 -27.58
CA LYS A 169 -25.04 36.33 -29.02
C LYS A 169 -23.96 37.09 -29.86
N LYS A 170 -23.05 36.24 -30.40
CA LYS A 170 -22.55 36.05 -31.80
C LYS A 170 -22.20 37.26 -32.70
N ALA A 171 -20.99 37.23 -33.29
CA ALA A 171 -20.75 37.21 -34.75
C ALA A 171 -19.24 37.13 -35.11
N ALA A 172 -18.94 36.65 -36.31
CA ALA A 172 -17.64 36.24 -36.84
C ALA A 172 -16.86 37.33 -37.63
N THR A 173 -15.61 36.98 -37.94
CA THR A 173 -14.47 37.60 -38.67
C THR A 173 -14.77 38.37 -39.98
N PRO A 174 -13.90 39.31 -40.40
CA PRO A 174 -13.08 39.10 -41.62
C PRO A 174 -11.64 39.69 -41.57
N ALA A 175 -10.90 39.49 -42.68
CA ALA A 175 -9.45 39.36 -42.81
C ALA A 175 -8.64 40.60 -43.30
N ASN A 176 -7.31 40.43 -43.25
CA ASN A 176 -6.19 41.07 -43.99
C ASN A 176 -5.91 42.59 -43.88
N ASP A 177 -4.74 42.96 -43.34
CA ASP A 177 -3.57 43.40 -44.13
C ASP A 177 -2.34 43.62 -43.23
N THR A 178 -1.16 43.18 -43.68
CA THR A 178 0.15 43.45 -43.03
C THR A 178 0.85 44.57 -43.79
N PRO A 179 1.74 45.37 -43.16
CA PRO A 179 3.16 45.14 -43.44
C PRO A 179 4.14 45.35 -42.26
N GLN A 180 5.07 44.39 -42.17
CA GLN A 180 6.51 44.51 -41.90
C GLN A 180 7.02 44.75 -40.48
N VAL A 181 7.48 43.65 -39.86
CA VAL A 181 8.45 43.62 -38.74
C VAL A 181 9.75 42.98 -39.28
N PRO A 182 10.95 43.53 -39.00
CA PRO A 182 12.21 43.05 -39.57
C PRO A 182 12.56 41.60 -39.14
N GLN A 183 13.01 40.81 -40.12
CA GLN A 183 13.44 39.41 -39.96
C GLN A 183 14.59 39.29 -38.94
N ILE A 184 14.36 38.53 -37.88
CA ILE A 184 15.42 37.98 -37.03
C ILE A 184 15.93 36.71 -37.72
N ASP A 185 17.24 36.64 -37.88
CA ASP A 185 17.97 35.62 -38.64
C ASP A 185 17.75 34.20 -38.08
N THR A 186 16.87 33.43 -38.74
CA THR A 186 16.43 32.08 -38.32
C THR A 186 17.54 31.04 -38.33
N LYS A 187 18.71 31.36 -38.88
CA LYS A 187 19.84 30.43 -38.96
C LYS A 187 20.62 30.35 -37.65
N ALA A 188 20.82 31.48 -36.97
CA ALA A 188 21.50 31.53 -35.67
C ALA A 188 20.67 30.87 -34.56
N PHE A 189 19.34 30.97 -34.63
CA PHE A 189 18.44 30.35 -33.67
C PHE A 189 18.43 28.82 -33.77
N ASN A 190 18.53 28.27 -34.99
CA ASN A 190 18.58 26.83 -35.21
C ASN A 190 19.90 26.19 -34.73
N ASP A 191 21.02 26.89 -34.84
CA ASP A 191 22.31 26.43 -34.31
C ASP A 191 22.33 26.41 -32.77
N ILE A 192 21.68 27.38 -32.14
CA ILE A 192 21.52 27.44 -30.68
C ILE A 192 20.61 26.29 -30.21
N LYS A 193 19.52 26.01 -30.94
CA LYS A 193 18.62 24.90 -30.63
C LYS A 193 19.33 23.54 -30.78
N ALA A 194 20.12 23.35 -31.83
CA ALA A 194 20.92 22.13 -32.01
C ALA A 194 22.03 21.96 -30.95
N ARG A 195 22.57 23.05 -30.39
CA ARG A 195 23.48 23.00 -29.25
C ARG A 195 22.76 22.65 -27.94
N LEU A 196 21.55 23.16 -27.74
CA LEU A 196 20.73 22.86 -26.58
C LEU A 196 20.29 21.38 -26.58
N ASP A 197 19.84 20.86 -27.72
CA ASP A 197 19.47 19.45 -27.87
C ASP A 197 20.67 18.52 -27.62
N ARG A 198 21.89 18.91 -28.02
CA ARG A 198 23.12 18.16 -27.71
C ARG A 198 23.55 18.25 -26.25
N LEU A 199 23.25 19.36 -25.57
CA LEU A 199 23.51 19.53 -24.15
C LEU A 199 22.51 18.74 -23.31
N GLU A 200 21.23 18.72 -23.70
CA GLU A 200 20.21 17.87 -23.10
C GLU A 200 20.51 16.39 -23.36
N ALA A 201 20.92 16.00 -24.56
CA ALA A 201 21.36 14.63 -24.86
C ALA A 201 22.64 14.21 -24.11
N LYS A 202 23.47 15.17 -23.68
CA LYS A 202 24.63 14.92 -22.79
C LYS A 202 24.21 14.88 -21.31
N GLY A 203 23.20 15.65 -20.92
CA GLY A 203 22.64 15.67 -19.56
C GLY A 203 21.79 14.44 -19.25
N ASN A 204 21.12 13.85 -20.25
CA ASN A 204 20.26 12.67 -20.10
C ASN A 204 20.98 11.32 -20.27
N ARG A 205 22.32 11.30 -20.31
CA ARG A 205 23.08 10.05 -20.20
C ARG A 205 23.24 9.70 -18.72
N PRO A 206 22.82 8.50 -18.28
CA PRO A 206 23.02 8.07 -16.91
C PRO A 206 24.50 8.19 -16.51
N GLN A 207 24.77 9.03 -15.52
CA GLN A 207 26.10 9.18 -14.94
C GLN A 207 26.42 7.91 -14.15
N ILE A 208 27.22 7.01 -14.73
CA ILE A 208 27.79 5.87 -14.00
C ILE A 208 28.86 6.44 -13.06
N THR A 209 28.50 6.64 -11.80
CA THR A 209 29.41 6.97 -10.70
C THR A 209 29.97 5.67 -10.12
N GLY A 210 31.04 5.17 -10.75
CA GLY A 210 31.92 4.12 -10.21
C GLY A 210 33.36 4.63 -10.11
N PRO A 211 34.20 4.09 -9.21
CA PRO A 211 35.57 4.56 -9.03
C PRO A 211 36.38 4.39 -10.32
N ALA A 212 37.24 5.37 -10.59
CA ALA A 212 38.13 5.36 -11.73
C ALA A 212 39.13 4.19 -11.65
N SER A 213 39.16 3.40 -12.73
CA SER A 213 40.09 2.30 -13.06
C SER A 213 39.64 0.89 -12.68
N PRO A 214 38.94 0.16 -13.57
CA PRO A 214 39.03 -1.30 -13.57
C PRO A 214 40.42 -1.68 -14.08
N VAL A 215 41.18 -2.42 -13.28
CA VAL A 215 42.42 -3.06 -13.74
C VAL A 215 42.02 -4.16 -14.72
N MET A 216 41.94 -3.81 -16.01
CA MET A 216 41.86 -4.74 -17.13
C MET A 216 43.26 -5.36 -17.35
N GLY A 217 43.33 -6.65 -17.67
CA GLY A 217 44.58 -7.30 -17.98
C GLY A 217 45.24 -6.69 -19.23
N ALA A 218 46.56 -6.57 -19.22
CA ALA A 218 47.33 -5.93 -20.31
C ALA A 218 47.13 -6.60 -21.69
N GLU A 219 46.64 -7.84 -21.74
CA GLU A 219 46.36 -8.58 -22.98
C GLU A 219 45.04 -8.16 -23.64
N GLU A 220 44.01 -7.81 -22.85
CA GLU A 220 42.68 -7.46 -23.32
C GLU A 220 42.67 -6.05 -23.94
N VAL A 221 43.44 -5.13 -23.36
CA VAL A 221 43.61 -3.76 -23.88
C VAL A 221 44.39 -3.77 -25.20
N LYS A 222 45.34 -4.70 -25.36
CA LYS A 222 46.16 -4.84 -26.58
C LYS A 222 45.34 -5.43 -27.74
N ALA A 223 44.43 -6.36 -27.45
CA ALA A 223 43.49 -6.90 -28.43
C ALA A 223 42.48 -5.84 -28.89
N PHE A 224 42.00 -5.00 -27.96
CA PHE A 224 41.03 -3.93 -28.26
C PHE A 224 41.66 -2.77 -29.06
N THR A 225 42.90 -2.38 -28.76
CA THR A 225 43.62 -1.34 -29.53
C THR A 225 44.08 -1.81 -30.90
N HIS A 226 44.39 -3.11 -31.07
CA HIS A 226 44.68 -3.66 -32.38
C HIS A 226 43.43 -3.73 -33.28
N TYR A 227 42.26 -4.01 -32.71
CA TYR A 227 40.98 -4.01 -33.41
C TYR A 227 40.58 -2.61 -33.93
N LEU A 228 40.78 -1.57 -33.11
CA LEU A 228 40.47 -0.19 -33.50
C LEU A 228 41.42 0.39 -34.56
N SER A 229 42.64 -0.15 -34.71
CA SER A 229 43.66 0.45 -35.57
C SER A 229 43.77 -0.13 -36.98
N THR A 230 43.31 -1.37 -37.21
CA THR A 230 43.57 -2.07 -38.50
C THR A 230 42.34 -2.58 -39.22
N GLY A 231 41.15 -2.58 -38.61
CA GLY A 231 39.87 -2.76 -39.31
C GLY A 231 39.66 -4.08 -40.09
N GLU A 232 40.60 -5.04 -40.06
CA GLU A 232 40.47 -6.32 -40.77
C GLU A 232 40.08 -7.47 -39.82
N LYS A 233 39.00 -8.17 -40.18
CA LYS A 233 38.55 -9.42 -39.53
C LYS A 233 39.28 -10.61 -40.15
N LYS A 234 40.05 -11.35 -39.35
CA LYS A 234 40.54 -12.69 -39.72
C LYS A 234 39.65 -13.76 -39.08
N SER A 235 38.77 -14.30 -39.92
CA SER A 235 37.96 -15.51 -39.81
C SER A 235 38.27 -16.43 -38.61
N LEU A 236 37.32 -16.53 -37.68
CA LEU A 236 37.10 -17.77 -36.94
C LEU A 236 36.02 -18.59 -37.66
N THR A 237 36.22 -19.90 -37.69
CA THR A 237 35.41 -20.95 -38.33
C THR A 237 34.17 -21.32 -37.51
N THR A 238 33.01 -21.41 -38.15
CA THR A 238 31.70 -21.83 -37.60
C THR A 238 31.47 -21.45 -36.13
N ALA A 239 31.55 -20.21 -35.64
CA ALA A 239 31.84 -18.87 -36.16
C ALA A 239 31.37 -18.46 -37.58
N SER A 240 30.62 -17.36 -37.56
CA SER A 240 30.23 -16.48 -38.67
C SER A 240 29.32 -17.13 -39.75
N ASP A 241 28.25 -16.50 -40.20
CA ASP A 241 27.98 -15.06 -40.21
C ASP A 241 26.47 -14.79 -40.38
N THR A 242 26.03 -13.75 -39.69
CA THR A 242 25.00 -12.79 -40.10
C THR A 242 23.54 -13.27 -40.28
N ASP A 243 22.74 -13.10 -39.22
CA ASP A 243 21.70 -12.08 -39.30
C ASP A 243 21.40 -11.48 -37.91
N ASN A 244 21.61 -10.17 -37.84
CA ASN A 244 21.13 -9.21 -36.83
C ASN A 244 20.11 -9.74 -35.82
N HIS A 245 20.56 -10.20 -34.66
CA HIS A 245 19.79 -10.07 -33.42
C HIS A 245 20.72 -9.63 -32.30
N ILE A 246 20.60 -8.34 -31.96
CA ILE A 246 20.94 -7.83 -30.63
C ILE A 246 19.94 -8.50 -29.71
N LEU A 247 20.27 -9.67 -29.15
CA LEU A 247 19.58 -10.16 -27.97
C LEU A 247 20.07 -9.28 -26.82
N ALA A 248 19.38 -8.14 -26.64
CA ALA A 248 19.30 -7.52 -25.34
C ALA A 248 18.93 -8.62 -24.34
N PRO A 249 19.57 -8.69 -23.16
CA PRO A 249 19.03 -9.50 -22.08
C PRO A 249 17.56 -9.13 -21.91
N GLU A 250 16.67 -10.11 -22.03
CA GLU A 250 15.28 -9.95 -21.65
C GLU A 250 15.27 -9.92 -20.11
N ASP A 251 15.62 -8.76 -19.54
CA ASP A 251 15.19 -8.41 -18.19
C ASP A 251 13.67 -8.21 -18.28
N VAL A 252 12.93 -9.32 -18.39
CA VAL A 252 11.50 -9.31 -18.09
C VAL A 252 11.40 -9.15 -16.60
N SER A 253 11.08 -7.92 -16.22
CA SER A 253 10.48 -7.55 -14.96
C SER A 253 9.74 -8.73 -14.32
N GLY A 254 10.28 -9.24 -13.22
CA GLY A 254 9.62 -10.20 -12.33
C GLY A 254 8.45 -9.55 -11.60
N GLU A 255 7.45 -9.06 -12.33
CA GLU A 255 6.19 -8.59 -11.77
C GLU A 255 5.29 -9.80 -11.47
N PHE A 256 5.77 -10.69 -10.60
CA PHE A 256 5.07 -11.92 -10.19
C PHE A 256 4.43 -11.81 -8.80
N ILE A 257 4.55 -10.65 -8.14
CA ILE A 257 4.25 -10.54 -6.70
C ILE A 257 2.86 -9.94 -6.39
N ARG A 258 2.10 -9.41 -7.36
CA ARG A 258 0.87 -8.65 -7.03
C ARG A 258 -0.49 -9.28 -7.34
N ASN A 259 -0.58 -10.40 -8.05
CA ASN A 259 -1.89 -10.88 -8.49
C ASN A 259 -2.59 -11.84 -7.50
N LEU A 260 -1.86 -12.43 -6.55
CA LEU A 260 -2.48 -13.40 -5.61
C LEU A 260 -3.52 -12.76 -4.67
N VAL A 261 -3.39 -11.46 -4.38
CA VAL A 261 -4.36 -10.69 -3.57
C VAL A 261 -5.54 -10.22 -4.45
N GLU A 262 -5.30 -9.94 -5.73
CA GLU A 262 -6.37 -9.62 -6.68
C GLU A 262 -7.29 -10.83 -6.95
N TYR A 263 -6.74 -12.06 -6.97
CA TYR A 263 -7.53 -13.26 -7.27
C TYR A 263 -8.44 -13.73 -6.12
N SER A 264 -8.13 -13.40 -4.86
CA SER A 264 -8.99 -13.74 -3.72
C SER A 264 -9.07 -12.57 -2.74
N PRO A 265 -9.96 -11.58 -3.00
CA PRO A 265 -10.15 -10.44 -2.12
C PRO A 265 -10.54 -10.85 -0.68
N ILE A 266 -11.19 -12.02 -0.53
CA ILE A 266 -11.59 -12.56 0.78
C ILE A 266 -10.39 -12.94 1.66
N ARG A 267 -9.26 -13.34 1.06
CA ARG A 267 -8.02 -13.63 1.82
C ARG A 267 -7.40 -12.38 2.44
N GLY A 268 -7.61 -11.20 1.85
CA GLY A 268 -7.13 -9.93 2.40
C GLY A 268 -7.84 -9.50 3.69
N ILE A 269 -9.09 -9.96 3.89
CA ILE A 269 -9.92 -9.58 5.03
C ILE A 269 -10.06 -10.67 6.10
N ALA A 270 -9.84 -11.93 5.74
CA ALA A 270 -9.96 -13.08 6.64
C ALA A 270 -8.66 -13.37 7.42
N ASP A 271 -8.76 -14.14 8.52
CA ASP A 271 -7.59 -14.63 9.25
C ASP A 271 -7.05 -15.90 8.58
N VAL A 272 -5.89 -15.78 7.92
CA VAL A 272 -5.20 -16.86 7.22
C VAL A 272 -4.13 -17.48 8.13
N ARG A 273 -4.18 -18.80 8.32
CA ARG A 273 -3.21 -19.55 9.11
C ARG A 273 -2.72 -20.78 8.37
N THR A 274 -1.50 -21.21 8.66
CA THR A 274 -0.98 -22.49 8.16
C THR A 274 -1.31 -23.61 9.14
N THR A 275 -1.56 -24.83 8.64
CA THR A 275 -1.86 -26.01 9.47
C THR A 275 -1.26 -27.29 8.91
N GLY A 276 -0.80 -28.18 9.80
CA GLY A 276 -0.44 -29.56 9.45
C GLY A 276 -1.57 -30.57 9.64
N ALA A 277 -2.68 -30.18 10.28
CA ALA A 277 -3.79 -31.07 10.62
C ALA A 277 -4.83 -31.16 9.50
N ALA A 278 -5.48 -32.31 9.33
CA ALA A 278 -6.49 -32.51 8.27
C ALA A 278 -7.87 -31.98 8.70
N ASN A 279 -8.08 -31.93 10.01
CA ASN A 279 -9.26 -31.36 10.64
C ASN A 279 -8.82 -30.50 11.82
N ILE A 280 -9.37 -29.31 11.93
CA ILE A 280 -9.08 -28.36 13.01
C ILE A 280 -10.34 -28.20 13.83
N ILE A 281 -10.28 -28.64 15.09
CA ILE A 281 -11.40 -28.54 16.02
C ILE A 281 -11.22 -27.25 16.83
N LEU A 282 -12.17 -26.33 16.69
CA LEU A 282 -12.23 -25.09 17.44
C LEU A 282 -13.30 -25.22 18.53
N PRO A 283 -12.94 -25.15 19.81
CA PRO A 283 -13.93 -25.06 20.88
C PRO A 283 -14.61 -23.69 20.80
N LYS A 284 -15.94 -23.71 20.67
CA LYS A 284 -16.81 -22.54 20.65
C LYS A 284 -17.58 -22.49 21.96
N ARG A 285 -17.48 -21.41 22.72
CA ARG A 285 -18.36 -21.19 23.87
C ARG A 285 -19.72 -20.73 23.36
N THR A 286 -20.79 -21.45 23.68
CA THR A 286 -22.17 -21.13 23.26
C THR A 286 -22.98 -20.53 24.40
N GLY A 287 -22.70 -20.90 25.65
CA GLY A 287 -23.39 -20.39 26.84
C GLY A 287 -22.53 -19.40 27.62
N ILE A 288 -23.12 -18.27 28.00
CA ILE A 288 -22.55 -17.33 28.98
C ILE A 288 -23.18 -17.65 30.34
N THR A 289 -22.41 -17.49 31.41
CA THR A 289 -22.94 -17.60 32.78
C THR A 289 -23.92 -16.45 33.06
N ASN A 290 -25.14 -16.77 33.49
CA ASN A 290 -26.14 -15.78 33.87
C ASN A 290 -26.00 -15.43 35.35
N ALA A 291 -25.27 -14.35 35.64
CA ALA A 291 -25.14 -13.82 37.00
C ALA A 291 -26.34 -12.94 37.33
N ALA A 292 -27.12 -13.34 38.34
CA ALA A 292 -28.20 -12.53 38.88
C ALA A 292 -27.76 -11.81 40.15
N TRP A 293 -28.33 -10.62 40.41
CA TRP A 293 -28.20 -9.95 41.70
C TRP A 293 -29.07 -10.69 42.72
N VAL A 294 -28.51 -11.06 43.86
CA VAL A 294 -29.16 -11.92 44.86
C VAL A 294 -29.20 -11.17 46.19
N GLY A 295 -30.36 -11.16 46.87
CA GLY A 295 -30.51 -10.59 48.21
C GLY A 295 -29.78 -11.42 49.28
N GLU A 296 -29.61 -10.87 50.48
CA GLU A 296 -28.81 -11.47 51.57
C GLU A 296 -29.26 -12.87 52.01
N THR A 297 -30.55 -13.19 51.80
CA THR A 297 -31.15 -14.49 52.18
C THR A 297 -31.58 -15.35 50.99
N ASP A 298 -31.36 -14.88 49.75
CA ASP A 298 -31.81 -15.59 48.56
C ASP A 298 -30.84 -16.70 48.12
N ALA A 299 -31.40 -17.81 47.65
CA ALA A 299 -30.62 -18.94 47.15
C ALA A 299 -29.89 -18.57 45.85
N ARG A 300 -28.56 -18.68 45.85
CA ARG A 300 -27.74 -18.43 44.67
C ARG A 300 -27.96 -19.54 43.63
N THR A 301 -28.40 -19.17 42.43
CA THR A 301 -28.52 -20.10 41.30
C THR A 301 -27.15 -20.33 40.64
N GLY A 302 -26.72 -21.59 40.51
CA GLY A 302 -25.52 -21.94 39.75
C GLY A 302 -25.72 -21.69 38.26
N SER A 303 -24.67 -21.20 37.58
CA SER A 303 -24.66 -21.05 36.13
C SER A 303 -23.36 -21.63 35.56
N GLU A 304 -23.47 -22.58 34.64
CA GLU A 304 -22.34 -23.26 34.01
C GLU A 304 -22.17 -22.79 32.55
N PRO A 305 -20.94 -22.50 32.08
CA PRO A 305 -20.69 -22.19 30.68
C PRO A 305 -20.74 -23.46 29.81
N THR A 306 -21.46 -23.42 28.69
CA THR A 306 -21.48 -24.54 27.72
C THR A 306 -20.48 -24.32 26.57
N PHE A 307 -19.82 -25.39 26.15
CA PHE A 307 -18.89 -25.40 25.04
C PHE A 307 -19.38 -26.35 23.93
N ALA A 308 -19.46 -25.85 22.70
CA ALA A 308 -19.64 -26.62 21.48
C ALA A 308 -18.29 -26.77 20.76
N GLN A 309 -18.21 -27.68 19.78
CA GLN A 309 -17.04 -27.86 18.94
C GLN A 309 -17.40 -27.52 17.50
N SER A 310 -16.57 -26.71 16.83
CA SER A 310 -16.69 -26.39 15.41
C SER A 310 -15.48 -26.96 14.69
N ALA A 311 -15.69 -27.90 13.78
CA ALA A 311 -14.62 -28.52 13.01
C ALA A 311 -14.47 -27.84 11.64
N ILE A 312 -13.25 -27.47 11.26
CA ILE A 312 -12.91 -26.99 9.92
C ILE A 312 -12.00 -28.04 9.27
N ALA A 313 -12.53 -28.72 8.25
CA ALA A 313 -11.81 -29.74 7.50
C ALA A 313 -11.04 -29.11 6.33
N THR A 314 -9.79 -29.54 6.12
CA THR A 314 -9.00 -29.14 4.94
C THR A 314 -9.44 -29.95 3.74
N LYS A 315 -9.85 -29.28 2.66
CA LYS A 315 -10.25 -29.85 1.38
C LYS A 315 -9.10 -29.76 0.37
N GLU A 316 -9.25 -30.45 -0.75
CA GLU A 316 -8.25 -30.50 -1.81
C GLU A 316 -8.87 -30.05 -3.13
N ILE A 317 -8.17 -29.16 -3.82
CA ILE A 317 -8.45 -28.77 -5.19
C ILE A 317 -7.23 -29.16 -6.03
N ALA A 318 -7.45 -29.80 -7.18
CA ALA A 318 -6.38 -30.27 -8.05
C ALA A 318 -6.79 -30.19 -9.52
N THR A 319 -5.82 -29.95 -10.39
CA THR A 319 -5.97 -29.97 -11.85
C THR A 319 -4.67 -30.45 -12.49
N PHE A 320 -4.70 -30.77 -13.78
CA PHE A 320 -3.51 -31.14 -14.53
C PHE A 320 -3.50 -30.48 -15.90
N VAL A 321 -2.30 -30.17 -16.41
CA VAL A 321 -2.07 -29.61 -17.75
C VAL A 321 -1.02 -30.44 -18.46
N ASP A 322 -1.29 -30.81 -19.70
CA ASP A 322 -0.35 -31.56 -20.55
C ASP A 322 0.37 -30.59 -21.48
N ILE A 323 1.70 -30.63 -21.49
CA ILE A 323 2.56 -29.79 -22.34
C ILE A 323 3.44 -30.70 -23.21
N SER A 324 3.65 -30.34 -24.47
CA SER A 324 4.63 -31.02 -25.33
C SER A 324 6.05 -30.89 -24.77
N LEU A 325 6.80 -31.99 -24.74
CA LEU A 325 8.19 -31.97 -24.28
C LEU A 325 9.06 -31.05 -25.12
N GLN A 326 8.85 -31.05 -26.45
CA GLN A 326 9.58 -30.15 -27.37
C GLN A 326 9.29 -28.69 -27.05
N LEU A 327 8.01 -28.35 -26.81
CA LEU A 327 7.64 -26.99 -26.43
C LEU A 327 8.26 -26.58 -25.09
N ALA A 328 8.32 -27.49 -24.12
CA ALA A 328 8.93 -27.23 -22.82
C ALA A 328 10.47 -27.09 -22.88
N GLU A 329 11.13 -27.73 -23.85
CA GLU A 329 12.59 -27.63 -24.07
C GLU A 329 12.96 -26.38 -24.88
N ASP A 330 12.15 -26.03 -25.88
CA ASP A 330 12.41 -24.92 -26.81
C ASP A 330 12.02 -23.55 -26.23
N SER A 331 11.14 -23.51 -25.23
CA SER A 331 10.63 -22.25 -24.67
C SER A 331 10.93 -22.09 -23.19
N ALA A 332 11.67 -21.04 -22.85
CA ALA A 332 12.08 -20.76 -21.47
C ALA A 332 10.91 -20.27 -20.58
N ASN A 333 9.86 -19.67 -21.16
CA ASN A 333 8.80 -18.96 -20.42
C ASN A 333 7.44 -19.68 -20.36
N VAL A 334 7.26 -20.81 -21.06
CA VAL A 334 5.95 -21.51 -21.09
C VAL A 334 5.59 -22.10 -19.72
N LEU A 335 6.58 -22.54 -18.95
CA LEU A 335 6.33 -23.12 -17.63
C LEU A 335 5.91 -22.07 -16.59
N SER A 336 6.49 -20.87 -16.65
CA SER A 336 6.07 -19.73 -15.82
C SER A 336 4.64 -19.32 -16.12
N GLU A 337 4.29 -19.25 -17.40
CA GLU A 337 2.92 -18.89 -17.83
C GLU A 337 1.89 -19.92 -17.39
N VAL A 338 2.20 -21.22 -17.54
CA VAL A 338 1.30 -22.28 -17.09
C VAL A 338 1.15 -22.27 -15.56
N ASN A 339 2.22 -22.02 -14.82
CA ASN A 339 2.12 -21.86 -13.37
C ASN A 339 1.27 -20.65 -12.96
N LEU A 340 1.35 -19.55 -13.70
CA LEU A 340 0.53 -18.35 -13.47
C LEU A 340 -0.95 -18.62 -13.76
N ALA A 341 -1.27 -19.21 -14.92
CA ALA A 341 -2.63 -19.57 -15.31
C ALA A 341 -3.26 -20.56 -14.32
N LEU A 342 -2.48 -21.53 -13.83
CA LEU A 342 -2.92 -22.44 -12.77
C LEU A 342 -3.19 -21.69 -11.48
N ALA A 343 -2.28 -20.81 -11.05
CA ALA A 343 -2.46 -20.02 -9.84
C ALA A 343 -3.73 -19.14 -9.89
N GLU A 344 -4.05 -18.57 -11.05
CA GLU A 344 -5.27 -17.81 -11.29
C GLU A 344 -6.53 -18.66 -11.16
N ASP A 345 -6.60 -19.81 -11.85
CA ASP A 345 -7.76 -20.73 -11.78
C ASP A 345 -7.99 -21.23 -10.33
N PHE A 346 -6.92 -21.58 -9.62
CA PHE A 346 -7.01 -21.97 -8.21
C PHE A 346 -7.49 -20.82 -7.32
N GLY A 347 -7.04 -19.59 -7.58
CA GLY A 347 -7.47 -18.40 -6.83
C GLY A 347 -8.96 -18.11 -6.99
N GLN A 348 -9.45 -18.12 -8.23
CA GLN A 348 -10.87 -17.86 -8.55
C GLN A 348 -11.78 -18.92 -7.93
N LYS A 349 -11.50 -20.22 -8.15
CA LYS A 349 -12.34 -21.31 -7.60
C LYS A 349 -12.33 -21.36 -6.08
N GLU A 350 -11.21 -21.02 -5.47
CA GLU A 350 -11.11 -20.90 -4.03
C GLU A 350 -11.98 -19.73 -3.50
N ASN A 351 -11.96 -18.59 -4.18
CA ASN A 351 -12.77 -17.44 -3.80
C ASN A 351 -14.27 -17.74 -3.87
N VAL A 352 -14.73 -18.36 -4.96
CA VAL A 352 -16.11 -18.85 -5.13
C VAL A 352 -16.49 -19.76 -3.95
N SER A 353 -15.61 -20.70 -3.61
CA SER A 353 -15.85 -21.64 -2.51
C SER A 353 -15.93 -20.93 -1.15
N PHE A 354 -15.16 -19.86 -0.93
CA PHE A 354 -15.23 -19.09 0.30
C PHE A 354 -16.51 -18.27 0.44
N VAL A 355 -17.07 -17.80 -0.67
CA VAL A 355 -18.33 -17.06 -0.65
C VAL A 355 -19.52 -18.01 -0.53
N SER A 356 -19.67 -18.95 -1.47
CA SER A 356 -20.89 -19.75 -1.67
C SER A 356 -20.71 -21.27 -1.56
N GLY A 357 -19.54 -21.76 -1.14
CA GLY A 357 -19.25 -23.19 -1.02
C GLY A 357 -20.23 -23.91 -0.10
N ASN A 358 -20.97 -24.89 -0.65
CA ASN A 358 -21.97 -25.68 0.06
C ASN A 358 -21.74 -27.20 -0.07
N THR A 359 -20.80 -27.62 -0.91
CA THR A 359 -20.60 -29.05 -1.18
C THR A 359 -19.69 -29.70 -0.14
N ALA A 360 -19.78 -31.03 -0.01
CA ALA A 360 -18.91 -31.79 0.89
C ALA A 360 -17.43 -31.78 0.45
N LEU A 361 -17.14 -31.41 -0.80
CA LEU A 361 -15.80 -31.36 -1.38
C LEU A 361 -15.17 -29.97 -1.28
N GLU A 362 -15.97 -28.92 -1.09
CA GLU A 362 -15.51 -27.54 -0.99
C GLU A 362 -15.42 -27.07 0.48
N PRO A 363 -14.62 -26.04 0.75
CA PRO A 363 -14.70 -25.28 1.99
C PRO A 363 -16.11 -24.71 2.24
N ALA A 364 -16.47 -24.55 3.51
CA ALA A 364 -17.78 -23.99 3.86
C ALA A 364 -17.77 -22.47 3.67
N GLY A 365 -18.57 -21.99 2.72
CA GLY A 365 -18.69 -20.58 2.40
C GLY A 365 -19.40 -19.79 3.50
N PHE A 366 -19.06 -18.51 3.66
CA PHE A 366 -19.71 -17.67 4.68
C PHE A 366 -21.17 -17.35 4.34
N MET A 367 -21.57 -17.27 3.07
CA MET A 367 -22.96 -16.99 2.68
C MET A 367 -23.89 -18.20 2.88
N VAL A 368 -23.37 -19.41 3.00
CA VAL A 368 -24.21 -20.61 3.18
C VAL A 368 -24.58 -20.84 4.65
N ASN A 369 -23.84 -20.21 5.58
CA ASN A 369 -24.02 -20.48 7.00
C ASN A 369 -25.33 -19.87 7.55
N ALA A 370 -26.31 -20.72 7.83
CA ALA A 370 -27.61 -20.36 8.39
C ALA A 370 -27.58 -19.73 9.80
N ASN A 371 -26.44 -19.80 10.51
CA ASN A 371 -26.32 -19.19 11.84
C ASN A 371 -26.00 -17.69 11.76
N ILE A 372 -25.64 -17.17 10.59
CA ILE A 372 -25.44 -15.73 10.39
C ILE A 372 -26.81 -15.08 10.31
N ALA A 373 -27.03 -14.05 11.12
CA ALA A 373 -28.31 -13.40 11.15
C ALA A 373 -28.52 -12.49 9.93
N GLU A 374 -29.75 -12.42 9.44
CA GLU A 374 -30.16 -11.66 8.25
C GLU A 374 -30.97 -10.43 8.66
N THR A 375 -30.66 -9.26 8.12
CA THR A 375 -31.58 -8.12 8.07
C THR A 375 -32.34 -8.15 6.75
N VAL A 376 -33.66 -8.23 6.82
CA VAL A 376 -34.52 -8.28 5.64
C VAL A 376 -34.75 -6.85 5.14
N ALA A 377 -34.39 -6.60 3.88
CA ALA A 377 -34.73 -5.38 3.17
C ALA A 377 -36.23 -5.35 2.85
N ALA A 378 -36.84 -4.17 2.85
CA ALA A 378 -38.24 -3.98 2.54
C ALA A 378 -38.53 -4.09 1.03
N ALA A 379 -37.55 -3.78 0.18
CA ALA A 379 -37.68 -3.83 -1.27
C ALA A 379 -37.01 -5.08 -1.88
N THR A 380 -37.40 -5.42 -3.10
CA THR A 380 -36.91 -6.59 -3.87
C THR A 380 -35.84 -6.22 -4.90
N ALA A 381 -35.82 -4.97 -5.37
CA ALA A 381 -35.02 -4.52 -6.51
C ALA A 381 -34.15 -3.27 -6.23
N ALA A 382 -34.31 -2.63 -5.08
CA ALA A 382 -33.54 -1.45 -4.69
C ALA A 382 -33.16 -1.55 -3.22
N ILE A 383 -31.95 -1.12 -2.88
CA ILE A 383 -31.46 -1.09 -1.49
C ILE A 383 -31.62 0.34 -0.99
N SER A 384 -32.31 0.51 0.13
CA SER A 384 -32.49 1.82 0.75
C SER A 384 -31.31 2.16 1.67
N PRO A 385 -30.89 3.43 1.77
CA PRO A 385 -29.83 3.85 2.70
C PRO A 385 -30.11 3.44 4.16
N ASP A 386 -31.37 3.51 4.57
CA ASP A 386 -31.79 3.15 5.93
C ASP A 386 -31.56 1.66 6.24
N GLU A 387 -31.64 0.79 5.23
CA GLU A 387 -31.40 -0.65 5.38
C GLU A 387 -29.91 -0.95 5.62
N LEU A 388 -29.02 -0.19 4.98
CA LEU A 388 -27.57 -0.29 5.23
C LEU A 388 -27.22 0.18 6.64
N ILE A 389 -27.85 1.26 7.10
CA ILE A 389 -27.68 1.76 8.47
C ILE A 389 -28.21 0.71 9.46
N ALA A 390 -29.41 0.19 9.25
CA ALA A 390 -30.00 -0.85 10.09
C ALA A 390 -29.11 -2.10 10.18
N LEU A 391 -28.56 -2.53 9.04
CA LEU A 391 -27.64 -3.67 8.99
C LEU A 391 -26.33 -3.41 9.76
N MET A 392 -25.75 -2.21 9.65
CA MET A 392 -24.55 -1.85 10.39
C MET A 392 -24.79 -1.81 11.91
N TYR A 393 -25.92 -1.22 12.33
CA TYR A 393 -26.25 -1.05 13.75
C TYR A 393 -26.89 -2.31 14.38
N ALA A 394 -27.30 -3.30 13.58
CA ALA A 394 -27.71 -4.61 14.07
C ALA A 394 -26.55 -5.41 14.68
N LEU A 395 -25.30 -5.07 14.35
CA LEU A 395 -24.11 -5.68 14.92
C LEU A 395 -23.65 -4.96 16.20
N PRO A 396 -23.22 -5.70 17.24
CA PRO A 396 -22.58 -5.12 18.42
C PRO A 396 -21.40 -4.20 18.05
N ALA A 397 -21.21 -3.13 18.82
CA ALA A 397 -20.18 -2.12 18.56
C ALA A 397 -18.77 -2.72 18.38
N THR A 398 -18.44 -3.80 19.09
CA THR A 398 -17.15 -4.50 18.99
C THR A 398 -16.88 -5.06 17.60
N TYR A 399 -17.89 -5.59 16.91
CA TYR A 399 -17.75 -6.15 15.56
C TYR A 399 -17.95 -5.07 14.50
N ARG A 400 -18.91 -4.16 14.72
CA ARG A 400 -19.18 -3.02 13.84
C ARG A 400 -17.97 -2.10 13.66
N ASN A 401 -17.12 -1.95 14.69
CA ASN A 401 -15.94 -1.08 14.61
C ASN A 401 -14.82 -1.61 13.72
N ALA A 402 -14.74 -2.93 13.54
CA ALA A 402 -13.76 -3.59 12.69
C ALA A 402 -14.42 -4.22 11.44
N GLY A 403 -15.66 -3.84 11.14
CA GLY A 403 -16.44 -4.44 10.07
C GLY A 403 -16.01 -3.95 8.69
N THR A 404 -16.06 -4.86 7.71
CA THR A 404 -15.83 -4.59 6.29
C THR A 404 -17.09 -4.96 5.51
N TRP A 405 -17.43 -4.17 4.50
CA TRP A 405 -18.51 -4.48 3.55
C TRP A 405 -18.00 -5.37 2.44
N VAL A 406 -18.74 -6.42 2.11
CA VAL A 406 -18.45 -7.28 0.94
C VAL A 406 -19.68 -7.36 0.06
N MET A 407 -19.51 -7.03 -1.22
CA MET A 407 -20.56 -7.02 -2.25
C MET A 407 -19.97 -7.15 -3.65
N ASN A 408 -20.82 -7.40 -4.65
CA ASN A 408 -20.46 -7.38 -6.07
C ASN A 408 -20.39 -5.93 -6.60
N GLY A 409 -19.55 -5.66 -7.60
CA GLY A 409 -19.49 -4.37 -8.31
C GLY A 409 -20.82 -3.87 -8.87
N GLN A 410 -21.74 -4.74 -9.30
CA GLN A 410 -23.08 -4.33 -9.73
C GLN A 410 -23.93 -3.79 -8.57
N THR A 411 -23.82 -4.44 -7.40
CA THR A 411 -24.46 -3.96 -6.17
C THR A 411 -23.85 -2.64 -5.71
N LEU A 412 -22.52 -2.49 -5.84
CA LEU A 412 -21.83 -1.24 -5.54
C LEU A 412 -22.24 -0.11 -6.48
N ALA A 413 -22.42 -0.39 -7.78
CA ALA A 413 -22.94 0.56 -8.74
C ALA A 413 -24.36 1.01 -8.38
N ALA A 414 -25.24 0.09 -7.96
CA ALA A 414 -26.58 0.42 -7.48
C ALA A 414 -26.53 1.36 -6.26
N LEU A 415 -25.68 1.05 -5.27
CA LEU A 415 -25.48 1.92 -4.10
C LEU A 415 -24.93 3.30 -4.46
N ARG A 416 -24.06 3.39 -5.47
CA ARG A 416 -23.51 4.67 -5.97
C ARG A 416 -24.57 5.54 -6.63
N THR A 417 -25.57 4.94 -7.26
CA THR A 417 -26.66 5.70 -7.89
C THR A 417 -27.72 6.20 -6.91
N LEU A 418 -27.60 5.92 -5.61
CA LEU A 418 -28.52 6.39 -4.60
C LEU A 418 -28.48 7.91 -4.48
N LYS A 419 -29.66 8.54 -4.56
CA LYS A 419 -29.84 9.99 -4.53
C LYS A 419 -30.69 10.42 -3.35
N ASP A 420 -30.48 11.66 -2.91
CA ASP A 420 -31.42 12.36 -2.04
C ASP A 420 -32.68 12.79 -2.81
N GLY A 421 -33.69 13.30 -2.10
CA GLY A 421 -34.90 13.83 -2.71
C GLY A 421 -34.70 15.06 -3.62
N HIS A 422 -33.47 15.60 -3.68
CA HIS A 422 -33.07 16.75 -4.51
C HIS A 422 -32.20 16.33 -5.70
N GLY A 423 -31.97 15.02 -5.91
CA GLY A 423 -31.22 14.48 -7.03
C GLY A 423 -29.70 14.41 -6.85
N ASN A 424 -29.18 14.75 -5.66
CA ASN A 424 -27.75 14.65 -5.34
C ASN A 424 -27.39 13.22 -4.94
N TYR A 425 -26.20 12.74 -5.32
CA TYR A 425 -25.72 11.43 -4.88
C TYR A 425 -25.39 11.43 -3.38
N LEU A 426 -25.91 10.43 -2.66
CA LEU A 426 -25.70 10.27 -1.21
C LEU A 426 -24.28 9.78 -0.88
N TRP A 427 -23.67 9.05 -1.80
CA TRP A 427 -22.33 8.52 -1.66
C TRP A 427 -21.45 8.98 -2.82
N GLN A 428 -20.29 9.54 -2.49
CA GLN A 428 -19.28 9.94 -3.46
C GLN A 428 -17.95 9.32 -3.00
N PRO A 429 -17.25 8.57 -3.88
CA PRO A 429 -15.94 8.07 -3.54
C PRO A 429 -14.97 9.25 -3.38
N SER A 430 -13.93 9.03 -2.57
CA SER A 430 -12.80 9.94 -2.49
C SER A 430 -12.18 10.14 -3.89
N TYR A 431 -11.99 11.39 -4.31
CA TYR A 431 -11.23 11.72 -5.52
C TYR A 431 -9.70 11.60 -5.32
N GLN A 432 -9.24 11.33 -4.10
CA GLN A 432 -7.83 11.09 -3.80
C GLN A 432 -7.44 9.64 -4.09
N ALA A 433 -6.39 9.46 -4.89
CA ALA A 433 -5.86 8.15 -5.22
C ALA A 433 -5.37 7.43 -3.95
N GLY A 434 -5.70 6.14 -3.80
CA GLY A 434 -5.17 5.28 -2.74
C GLY A 434 -5.99 5.19 -1.45
N GLN A 435 -7.07 5.95 -1.27
CA GLN A 435 -8.03 5.68 -0.18
C GLN A 435 -9.02 4.59 -0.59
N PRO A 436 -9.15 3.50 0.20
CA PRO A 436 -10.18 2.50 -0.03
C PRO A 436 -11.58 3.14 -0.02
N GLU A 437 -12.45 2.66 -0.89
CA GLU A 437 -13.85 3.06 -0.88
C GLU A 437 -14.47 2.74 0.48
N THR A 438 -15.12 3.74 1.09
CA THR A 438 -15.78 3.56 2.39
C THR A 438 -17.26 3.85 2.31
N ILE A 439 -18.05 2.96 2.90
CA ILE A 439 -19.50 3.14 3.13
C ILE A 439 -19.70 3.23 4.64
N LEU A 440 -20.35 4.31 5.10
CA LEU A 440 -20.59 4.59 6.52
C LEU A 440 -19.29 4.57 7.37
N GLY A 441 -18.15 4.99 6.80
CA GLY A 441 -16.85 5.02 7.46
C GLY A 441 -16.19 3.64 7.64
N ARG A 442 -16.62 2.64 6.87
CA ARG A 442 -16.06 1.28 6.86
C ARG A 442 -15.61 0.89 5.45
N PRO A 443 -14.50 0.15 5.32
CA PRO A 443 -13.97 -0.25 4.02
C PRO A 443 -14.93 -1.16 3.26
N VAL A 444 -14.91 -1.06 1.94
CA VAL A 444 -15.62 -1.94 1.02
C VAL A 444 -14.63 -2.81 0.28
N VAL A 445 -14.96 -4.09 0.15
CA VAL A 445 -14.23 -5.06 -0.64
C VAL A 445 -15.17 -5.63 -1.69
N GLU A 446 -14.78 -5.44 -2.95
CA GLU A 446 -15.49 -6.01 -4.08
C GLU A 446 -15.16 -7.50 -4.20
N ALA A 447 -16.19 -8.33 -4.20
CA ALA A 447 -16.08 -9.75 -4.51
C ALA A 447 -17.09 -10.08 -5.61
N VAL A 448 -16.58 -10.39 -6.80
CA VAL A 448 -17.39 -10.70 -7.99
C VAL A 448 -18.29 -11.93 -7.77
N ASP A 449 -17.88 -12.83 -6.87
CA ASP A 449 -18.61 -14.07 -6.56
C ASP A 449 -19.83 -13.86 -5.63
N MET A 450 -20.07 -12.63 -5.16
CA MET A 450 -21.28 -12.29 -4.41
C MET A 450 -22.50 -12.22 -5.34
N ALA A 451 -23.66 -12.61 -4.84
CA ALA A 451 -24.91 -12.55 -5.59
C ALA A 451 -25.31 -11.10 -5.94
N ASP A 452 -25.92 -10.93 -7.10
CA ASP A 452 -26.54 -9.65 -7.48
C ASP A 452 -27.83 -9.39 -6.70
N ILE A 453 -28.30 -8.14 -6.77
CA ILE A 453 -29.59 -7.74 -6.19
C ILE A 453 -30.71 -8.46 -6.93
N GLY A 454 -31.50 -9.25 -6.19
CA GLY A 454 -32.65 -9.97 -6.72
C GLY A 454 -33.54 -10.51 -5.60
N ALA A 455 -34.72 -11.00 -5.97
CA ALA A 455 -35.67 -11.56 -5.01
C ALA A 455 -35.05 -12.68 -4.17
N ASN A 456 -35.18 -12.62 -2.84
CA ASN A 456 -34.56 -13.53 -1.87
C ASN A 456 -33.01 -13.64 -1.94
N ALA A 457 -32.33 -12.81 -2.72
CA ALA A 457 -30.88 -12.81 -2.80
C ALA A 457 -30.26 -12.15 -1.56
N GLU A 458 -29.01 -12.52 -1.28
CA GLU A 458 -28.22 -11.95 -0.19
C GLU A 458 -27.02 -11.19 -0.77
N PRO A 459 -27.22 -9.99 -1.36
CA PRO A 459 -26.18 -9.32 -2.14
C PRO A 459 -25.09 -8.67 -1.29
N ILE A 460 -25.36 -8.41 0.00
CA ILE A 460 -24.45 -7.70 0.89
C ILE A 460 -24.25 -8.47 2.19
N ILE A 461 -23.00 -8.54 2.63
CA ILE A 461 -22.65 -8.96 3.98
C ILE A 461 -21.75 -7.91 4.64
N PHE A 462 -21.94 -7.70 5.94
CA PHE A 462 -21.11 -6.81 6.75
C PHE A 462 -20.68 -7.54 8.02
N GLY A 463 -19.42 -7.38 8.40
CA GLY A 463 -18.93 -7.94 9.65
C GLY A 463 -17.42 -7.93 9.77
N ASP A 464 -16.94 -8.41 10.91
CA ASP A 464 -15.51 -8.57 11.18
C ASP A 464 -15.04 -9.92 10.61
N PHE A 465 -14.55 -9.89 9.37
CA PHE A 465 -14.06 -11.08 8.67
C PHE A 465 -12.84 -11.70 9.34
N LYS A 466 -11.99 -10.91 9.98
CA LYS A 466 -10.77 -11.38 10.66
C LYS A 466 -11.08 -12.25 11.87
N ARG A 467 -12.17 -11.95 12.59
CA ARG A 467 -12.60 -12.76 13.75
C ARG A 467 -13.66 -13.81 13.39
N GLY A 468 -14.48 -13.49 12.40
CA GLY A 468 -15.63 -14.30 11.99
C GLY A 468 -15.27 -15.48 11.09
N TYR A 469 -14.35 -15.28 10.14
CA TYR A 469 -14.00 -16.26 9.11
C TYR A 469 -12.51 -16.61 9.18
N ARG A 470 -12.20 -17.92 9.12
CA ARG A 470 -10.82 -18.40 9.16
C ARG A 470 -10.51 -19.27 7.97
N ILE A 471 -9.33 -19.04 7.42
CA ILE A 471 -8.76 -19.81 6.31
C ILE A 471 -7.53 -20.53 6.85
N TYR A 472 -7.45 -21.82 6.58
CA TYR A 472 -6.35 -22.69 6.95
C TYR A 472 -5.72 -23.30 5.72
N ASP A 473 -4.49 -22.87 5.42
CA ASP A 473 -3.69 -23.44 4.35
C ASP A 473 -2.88 -24.62 4.88
N ARG A 474 -3.12 -25.80 4.30
CA ARG A 474 -2.37 -27.03 4.63
C ARG A 474 -1.24 -27.28 3.65
N LEU A 475 -1.55 -27.16 2.37
CA LEU A 475 -0.59 -27.29 1.29
C LEU A 475 -0.82 -26.10 0.37
N SER A 476 0.18 -25.22 0.27
CA SER A 476 0.23 -24.17 -0.74
C SER A 476 0.21 -24.78 -2.14
N LEU A 477 0.07 -23.97 -3.19
CA LEU A 477 0.10 -24.46 -4.56
C LEU A 477 1.37 -25.29 -4.81
N ALA A 478 1.19 -26.58 -5.11
CA ALA A 478 2.26 -27.50 -5.42
C ALA A 478 2.05 -28.01 -6.85
N VAL A 479 3.00 -27.73 -7.73
CA VAL A 479 3.01 -28.20 -9.11
C VAL A 479 4.08 -29.28 -9.24
N LEU A 480 3.69 -30.47 -9.68
CA LEU A 480 4.58 -31.61 -9.90
C LEU A 480 4.61 -31.95 -11.39
N ALA A 481 5.80 -31.91 -11.98
CA ALA A 481 6.02 -32.41 -13.32
C ALA A 481 6.12 -33.95 -13.32
N ASP A 482 5.25 -34.60 -14.08
CA ASP A 482 5.27 -36.03 -14.35
C ASP A 482 5.66 -36.28 -15.82
N PRO A 483 6.94 -36.67 -16.06
CA PRO A 483 7.42 -37.00 -17.39
C PRO A 483 7.12 -38.46 -17.81
N TYR A 484 6.52 -39.27 -16.94
CA TYR A 484 6.38 -40.72 -17.13
C TYR A 484 5.02 -41.10 -17.68
N THR A 485 3.93 -40.54 -17.15
CA THR A 485 2.56 -40.98 -17.50
C THR A 485 2.18 -40.75 -18.97
N GLN A 486 2.71 -39.70 -19.60
CA GLN A 486 2.44 -39.38 -21.01
C GLN A 486 3.69 -39.49 -21.90
N ARG A 487 4.73 -40.20 -21.44
CA ARG A 487 6.00 -40.34 -22.17
C ARG A 487 5.82 -40.92 -23.57
N ALA A 488 4.89 -41.86 -23.73
CA ALA A 488 4.58 -42.49 -25.01
C ALA A 488 4.04 -41.48 -26.06
N ASN A 489 3.40 -40.40 -25.60
CA ASN A 489 2.81 -39.36 -26.45
C ASN A 489 3.74 -38.14 -26.61
N GLY A 490 4.96 -38.17 -26.05
CA GLY A 490 5.87 -37.02 -26.07
C GLY A 490 5.39 -35.83 -25.25
N LEU A 491 4.44 -36.03 -24.33
CA LEU A 491 3.90 -34.99 -23.46
C LEU A 491 4.43 -35.15 -22.02
N MET A 492 4.56 -34.04 -21.33
CA MET A 492 4.84 -33.95 -19.90
C MET A 492 3.59 -33.40 -19.20
N ARG A 493 3.14 -34.09 -18.15
CA ARG A 493 1.95 -33.70 -17.39
C ARG A 493 2.34 -32.93 -16.15
N TYR A 494 1.77 -31.76 -15.95
CA TYR A 494 1.94 -30.95 -14.74
C TYR A 494 0.71 -31.13 -13.86
N HIS A 495 0.90 -31.78 -12.71
CA HIS A 495 -0.13 -31.94 -11.68
C HIS A 495 -0.04 -30.78 -10.70
N ALA A 496 -1.08 -29.96 -10.63
CA ALA A 496 -1.19 -28.90 -9.65
C ALA A 496 -2.22 -29.28 -8.58
N ARG A 497 -1.87 -29.11 -7.31
CA ARG A 497 -2.78 -29.34 -6.19
C ARG A 497 -2.58 -28.30 -5.09
N ARG A 498 -3.66 -28.00 -4.38
CA ARG A 498 -3.68 -27.13 -3.20
C ARG A 498 -4.63 -27.72 -2.17
N ARG A 499 -4.30 -27.57 -0.89
CA ARG A 499 -5.18 -28.00 0.21
C ARG A 499 -5.48 -26.87 1.16
N VAL A 500 -6.76 -26.51 1.22
CA VAL A 500 -7.29 -25.39 2.00
C VAL A 500 -8.53 -25.82 2.77
N GLY A 501 -8.67 -25.37 4.00
CA GLY A 501 -9.92 -25.46 4.77
C GLY A 501 -10.37 -24.06 5.15
N ALA A 502 -11.66 -23.79 5.06
CA ALA A 502 -12.21 -22.53 5.53
C ALA A 502 -13.57 -22.73 6.18
N GLY A 503 -13.92 -21.83 7.08
CA GLY A 503 -15.21 -21.86 7.75
C GLY A 503 -15.43 -20.69 8.70
N VAL A 504 -16.70 -20.45 8.99
CA VAL A 504 -17.17 -19.43 9.92
C VAL A 504 -16.98 -19.93 11.35
N VAL A 505 -16.16 -19.23 12.13
CA VAL A 505 -15.93 -19.53 13.56
C VAL A 505 -16.94 -18.81 14.44
N ARG A 506 -17.26 -17.57 14.09
CA ARG A 506 -18.13 -16.67 14.83
C ARG A 506 -19.20 -16.09 13.92
N PRO A 507 -20.38 -16.73 13.81
CA PRO A 507 -21.46 -16.22 12.98
C PRO A 507 -22.08 -14.93 13.55
N ASP A 508 -21.91 -14.67 14.84
CA ASP A 508 -22.34 -13.45 15.53
C ASP A 508 -21.55 -12.20 15.11
N ALA A 509 -20.40 -12.38 14.46
CA ALA A 509 -19.58 -11.29 13.93
C ALA A 509 -20.04 -10.79 12.55
N PHE A 510 -21.08 -11.41 11.96
CA PHE A 510 -21.60 -11.11 10.63
C PHE A 510 -23.08 -10.77 10.65
N ARG A 511 -23.49 -9.97 9.67
CA ARG A 511 -24.89 -9.74 9.31
C ARG A 511 -25.02 -9.71 7.79
N LYS A 512 -26.02 -10.39 7.27
CA LYS A 512 -26.36 -10.38 5.84
C LYS A 512 -27.53 -9.46 5.57
N LEU A 513 -27.53 -8.80 4.42
CA LEU A 513 -28.71 -8.16 3.86
C LEU A 513 -29.43 -9.18 2.99
N LYS A 514 -30.68 -9.48 3.30
CA LYS A 514 -31.53 -10.31 2.46
C LYS A 514 -32.58 -9.45 1.80
N MET A 515 -32.65 -9.49 0.48
CA MET A 515 -33.69 -8.80 -0.27
C MET A 515 -35.05 -9.44 0.01
N ALA A 516 -36.13 -8.65 -0.05
CA ALA A 516 -37.47 -9.18 0.05
C ALA A 516 -37.76 -10.23 -1.05
N ALA A 517 -38.76 -11.06 -0.79
CA ALA A 517 -39.20 -12.13 -1.69
C ALA A 517 -39.94 -11.60 -2.92
#